data_AF-A0A6G2W2K5-F1
#
_entry.id   AF-A0A6G2W2K5-F1
#
_cell.length_a   1.000
_cell.length_b   1.000
_cell.length_c   1.000
_cell.angle_alpha   90.00
_cell.angle_beta   90.00
_cell.angle_gamma   90.00
#
_symmetry.space_group_name_H-M   'P 1'
#
loop_
_entity.id
_entity.type
_entity.pdbx_description
1 polymer ?
#
loop_
_entity_poly.entity_id
_entity_poly.type
_entity_poly.pdbx_seq_one_letter_code
_entity_poly.pdbx_strand_id
1 'polypeptide(L)'
;MAADRLPGRAGEFANRLDALLARLDPRRGWSGVFWQRDPDGMRACLDGRELPPWDVVEALLDDLAAAYGPGAAVAERERVRPLHAAAVAACDALPGARDALADRLDVMLREQRYAAERHARLRRLLSAPASAEEADALRVDLAWAHDDHS
;
A
#
# COMPACT_ATOMS: atom_id res chain seq x y z
N MET A 1 1.41 0.14 26.80
CA MET A 1 0.66 0.16 25.53
C MET A 1 1.14 -1.04 24.72
N ALA A 2 0.44 -2.17 24.81
CA ALA A 2 0.80 -3.35 24.02
C ALA A 2 0.47 -3.03 22.56
N ALA A 3 1.46 -3.13 21.68
CA ALA A 3 1.19 -3.04 20.24
C ALA A 3 0.29 -4.22 19.87
N ASP A 4 -0.97 -3.93 19.54
CA ASP A 4 -1.93 -4.92 19.04
C ASP A 4 -1.39 -5.50 17.73
N ARG A 5 -0.74 -6.67 17.84
CA ARG A 5 -0.42 -7.49 16.68
C ARG A 5 -1.69 -8.18 16.25
N LEU A 6 -1.91 -8.24 14.95
CA LEU A 6 -2.97 -9.03 14.36
C LEU A 6 -2.83 -10.51 14.77
N PRO A 7 -3.95 -11.28 14.79
CA PRO A 7 -3.98 -12.65 15.30
C PRO A 7 -2.95 -13.57 14.62
N GLY A 8 -2.63 -14.71 15.24
CA GLY A 8 -1.50 -15.58 14.84
C GLY A 8 -1.39 -15.94 13.34
N ARG A 9 -2.51 -16.02 12.60
CA ARG A 9 -2.50 -16.22 11.13
C ARG A 9 -2.04 -14.99 10.34
N ALA A 10 -2.34 -13.79 10.82
CA ALA A 10 -1.79 -12.56 10.28
C ALA A 10 -0.30 -12.42 10.59
N GLY A 11 0.17 -12.94 11.74
CA GLY A 11 1.60 -13.04 12.03
C GLY A 11 2.35 -13.98 11.08
N GLU A 12 1.76 -15.12 10.71
CA GLU A 12 2.34 -16.04 9.71
C GLU A 12 2.44 -15.39 8.34
N PHE A 13 1.38 -14.70 7.91
CA PHE A 13 1.41 -13.90 6.68
C PHE A 13 2.47 -12.79 6.74
N ALA A 14 2.54 -12.03 7.84
CA ALA A 14 3.51 -10.94 8.01
C ALA A 14 4.96 -11.46 7.93
N ASN A 15 5.27 -12.58 8.57
CA ASN A 15 6.59 -13.22 8.47
C ASN A 15 6.91 -13.63 7.02
N ARG A 16 5.90 -14.11 6.28
CA ARG A 16 6.10 -14.48 4.87
C ARG A 16 6.34 -13.26 3.99
N LEU A 17 5.61 -12.18 4.24
CA LEU A 17 5.74 -10.90 3.56
C LEU A 17 7.11 -10.26 3.84
N ASP A 18 7.59 -10.33 5.08
CA ASP A 18 8.94 -9.89 5.45
C ASP A 18 10.02 -10.66 4.67
N ALA A 19 9.91 -11.99 4.64
CA ALA A 19 10.81 -12.84 3.86
C ALA A 19 10.74 -12.58 2.34
N LEU A 20 9.59 -12.14 1.81
CA LEU A 20 9.47 -11.70 0.43
C LEU A 20 10.20 -10.38 0.20
N LEU A 21 9.91 -9.37 1.03
CA LEU A 21 10.49 -8.03 0.90
C LEU A 21 12.00 -8.02 1.13
N ALA A 22 12.54 -8.88 2.00
CA ALA A 22 13.97 -9.05 2.19
C ALA A 22 14.72 -9.52 0.93
N ARG A 23 14.02 -10.06 -0.07
CA ARG A 23 14.57 -10.48 -1.37
C ARG A 23 14.42 -9.43 -2.45
N LEU A 24 13.65 -8.37 -2.22
CA LEU A 24 13.41 -7.30 -3.18
C LEU A 24 14.31 -6.10 -2.84
N ASP A 25 14.70 -5.33 -3.86
CA ASP A 25 15.44 -4.08 -3.65
C ASP A 25 14.45 -2.98 -3.21
N PRO A 26 14.54 -2.47 -1.97
CA PRO A 26 13.59 -1.48 -1.45
C PRO A 26 13.70 -0.11 -2.11
N ARG A 27 14.53 0.05 -3.14
CA ARG A 27 14.69 1.27 -3.95
C ARG A 27 14.25 1.09 -5.39
N ARG A 28 13.76 -0.08 -5.78
CA ARG A 28 13.38 -0.40 -7.17
C ARG A 28 12.03 -1.11 -7.23
N GLY A 29 11.43 -1.08 -8.42
CA GLY A 29 10.12 -1.68 -8.64
C GLY A 29 9.02 -1.05 -7.77
N TRP A 30 7.92 -1.77 -7.63
CA TRP A 30 6.81 -1.40 -6.78
C TRP A 30 7.18 -1.35 -5.30
N SER A 31 8.08 -2.22 -4.83
CA SER A 31 8.57 -2.22 -3.45
C SER A 31 9.21 -0.88 -3.07
N GLY A 32 10.01 -0.29 -3.98
CA GLY A 32 10.57 1.04 -3.79
C GLY A 32 9.52 2.15 -3.78
N VAL A 33 8.53 2.06 -4.67
CA VAL A 33 7.41 3.03 -4.71
C VAL A 33 6.64 3.00 -3.39
N PHE A 34 6.30 1.82 -2.87
CA PHE A 34 5.55 1.69 -1.61
C PHE A 34 6.35 2.21 -0.42
N TRP A 35 7.64 1.88 -0.32
CA TRP A 35 8.51 2.41 0.74
C TRP A 35 8.69 3.92 0.69
N GLN A 36 8.76 4.50 -0.51
CA GLN A 36 8.88 5.94 -0.67
C GLN A 36 7.56 6.65 -0.35
N ARG A 37 6.43 6.05 -0.71
CA ARG A 37 5.09 6.63 -0.57
C ARG A 37 4.54 6.51 0.85
N ASP A 38 4.67 5.34 1.46
CA ASP A 38 4.13 5.06 2.79
C ASP A 38 5.04 4.12 3.60
N PRO A 39 6.18 4.62 4.12
CA PRO A 39 7.09 3.82 4.92
C PRO A 39 6.48 3.37 6.25
N ASP A 40 5.49 4.08 6.79
CA ASP A 40 4.82 3.71 8.03
C ASP A 40 3.82 2.57 7.82
N GLY A 41 3.02 2.62 6.75
CA GLY A 41 2.14 1.53 6.34
C GLY A 41 2.90 0.26 5.98
N MET A 42 4.04 0.38 5.28
CA MET A 42 4.91 -0.76 5.01
C MET A 42 5.44 -1.40 6.30
N ARG A 43 5.90 -0.58 7.27
CA ARG A 43 6.31 -1.08 8.59
C ARG A 43 5.16 -1.72 9.36
N ALA A 44 3.96 -1.14 9.29
CA ALA A 44 2.78 -1.71 9.94
C ALA A 44 2.40 -3.08 9.35
N CYS A 45 2.55 -3.27 8.04
CA CYS A 45 2.36 -4.57 7.39
C CYS A 45 3.39 -5.60 7.85
N LEU A 46 4.67 -5.22 7.93
CA LEU A 46 5.76 -6.10 8.39
C LEU A 46 5.65 -6.46 9.87
N ASP A 47 5.23 -5.51 10.71
CA ASP A 47 4.99 -5.73 12.14
C ASP A 47 3.72 -6.56 12.40
N GLY A 48 2.96 -6.91 11.35
CA GLY A 48 1.69 -7.60 11.43
C GLY A 48 0.63 -6.79 12.18
N ARG A 49 0.71 -5.46 12.13
CA ARG A 49 -0.33 -4.55 12.66
C ARG A 49 -1.39 -4.22 11.61
N GLU A 50 -1.01 -4.24 10.34
CA GLU A 50 -1.92 -4.05 9.21
C GLU A 50 -1.78 -5.20 8.21
N LEU A 51 -2.85 -5.46 7.46
CA LEU A 51 -2.80 -6.36 6.32
C LEU A 51 -2.75 -5.52 5.04
N PRO A 52 -1.74 -5.73 4.17
CA PRO A 52 -1.74 -5.08 2.88
C PRO A 52 -2.90 -5.61 2.03
N PRO A 53 -3.52 -4.74 1.22
CA PRO A 53 -4.37 -5.14 0.12
C PRO A 53 -3.70 -6.19 -0.79
N TRP A 54 -4.48 -7.07 -1.41
CA TRP A 54 -3.90 -8.15 -2.22
C TRP A 54 -3.18 -7.64 -3.47
N ASP A 55 -3.70 -6.61 -4.12
CA ASP A 55 -3.07 -5.93 -5.25
C ASP A 55 -1.68 -5.38 -4.91
N VAL A 56 -1.46 -4.88 -3.70
CA VAL A 56 -0.11 -4.53 -3.21
C VAL A 56 0.79 -5.76 -3.16
N VAL A 57 0.28 -6.90 -2.69
CA VAL A 57 1.03 -8.17 -2.71
C VAL A 57 1.30 -8.63 -4.16
N GLU A 58 0.36 -8.45 -5.08
CA GLU A 58 0.55 -8.77 -6.50
C GLU A 58 1.64 -7.94 -7.14
N ALA A 59 1.68 -6.63 -6.87
CA ALA A 59 2.75 -5.75 -7.34
C ALA A 59 4.14 -6.18 -6.82
N LEU A 60 4.22 -6.64 -5.56
CA LEU A 60 5.47 -7.20 -5.01
C LEU A 60 5.84 -8.56 -5.66
N LEU A 61 4.85 -9.36 -6.05
CA LEU A 61 5.08 -10.59 -6.80
C LEU A 61 5.55 -10.29 -8.24
N ASP A 62 5.11 -9.20 -8.84
CA ASP A 62 5.59 -8.74 -10.15
C ASP A 62 7.05 -8.27 -10.07
N ASP A 63 7.43 -7.56 -9.00
CA ASP A 63 8.84 -7.25 -8.71
C ASP A 63 9.69 -8.52 -8.55
N LEU A 64 9.14 -9.53 -7.87
CA LEU A 64 9.79 -10.83 -7.74
C LEU A 64 9.94 -11.54 -9.10
N ALA A 65 8.93 -11.44 -9.97
CA ALA A 65 9.00 -11.96 -11.32
C ALA A 65 10.06 -11.25 -12.16
N ALA A 66 10.18 -9.93 -12.02
CA ALA A 66 11.20 -9.13 -12.70
C ALA A 66 12.63 -9.49 -12.24
N ALA A 67 12.81 -9.77 -10.95
CA ALA A 67 14.12 -10.09 -10.38
C ALA A 67 14.54 -11.56 -10.53
N TYR A 68 13.60 -12.50 -10.41
CA TYR A 68 13.89 -13.95 -10.32
C TYR A 68 13.14 -14.81 -11.35
N GLY A 69 12.38 -14.18 -12.25
CA GLY A 69 11.60 -14.84 -13.28
C GLY A 69 10.19 -15.25 -12.85
N PRO A 70 9.29 -15.50 -13.81
CA PRO A 70 7.86 -15.74 -13.55
C PRO A 70 7.60 -17.00 -12.72
N GLY A 71 8.42 -18.03 -12.85
CA GLY A 71 8.28 -19.26 -12.05
C GLY A 71 8.46 -19.03 -10.54
N ALA A 72 9.37 -18.12 -10.15
CA ALA A 72 9.56 -17.76 -8.76
C ALA A 72 8.34 -17.02 -8.20
N ALA A 73 7.73 -16.13 -8.97
CA ALA A 73 6.53 -15.40 -8.59
C ALA A 73 5.29 -16.30 -8.49
N VAL A 74 5.11 -17.26 -9.39
CA VAL A 74 4.00 -18.23 -9.31
C VAL A 74 4.13 -19.10 -8.06
N ALA A 75 5.32 -19.66 -7.81
CA ALA A 75 5.55 -20.48 -6.61
C ALA A 75 5.37 -19.69 -5.31
N GLU A 76 5.73 -18.41 -5.31
CA GLU A 76 5.50 -17.51 -4.18
C GLU A 76 4.02 -17.18 -3.99
N ARG A 77 3.32 -16.86 -5.07
CA ARG A 77 1.88 -16.58 -5.10
C ARG A 77 1.07 -17.72 -4.50
N GLU A 78 1.37 -18.96 -4.88
CA GLU A 78 0.70 -20.17 -4.36
C GLU A 78 0.87 -20.33 -2.84
N ARG A 79 1.99 -19.86 -2.28
CA ARG A 79 2.26 -19.91 -0.83
C ARG A 79 1.61 -18.75 -0.08
N VAL A 80 1.68 -17.54 -0.61
CA VAL A 80 1.24 -16.32 0.08
C VAL A 80 -0.28 -16.09 -0.01
N ARG A 81 -0.93 -16.51 -1.10
CA ARG A 81 -2.39 -16.36 -1.29
C ARG A 81 -3.24 -17.01 -0.19
N PRO A 82 -3.03 -18.29 0.18
CA PRO A 82 -3.83 -18.90 1.24
C PRO A 82 -3.56 -18.27 2.62
N LEU A 83 -2.31 -17.83 2.88
CA LEU A 83 -1.96 -17.14 4.13
C LEU A 83 -2.66 -15.78 4.23
N HIS A 84 -2.67 -15.01 3.13
CA HIS A 84 -3.38 -13.74 3.06
C HIS A 84 -4.87 -13.91 3.32
N ALA A 85 -5.51 -14.86 2.63
CA ALA A 85 -6.93 -15.14 2.81
C ALA A 85 -7.26 -15.58 4.25
N ALA A 86 -6.41 -16.41 4.84
CA ALA A 86 -6.57 -16.86 6.23
C ALA A 86 -6.36 -15.73 7.24
N ALA A 87 -5.45 -14.80 6.97
CA ALA A 87 -5.23 -13.62 7.80
C ALA A 87 -6.41 -12.64 7.73
N VAL A 88 -6.96 -12.39 6.52
CA VAL A 88 -8.17 -11.58 6.32
C VAL A 88 -9.33 -12.17 7.10
N ALA A 89 -9.62 -13.48 6.91
CA ALA A 89 -10.71 -14.14 7.63
C ALA A 89 -10.54 -14.11 9.16
N ALA A 90 -9.30 -14.17 9.67
CA ALA A 90 -9.03 -14.06 11.09
C ALA A 90 -9.28 -12.64 11.63
N CYS A 91 -8.99 -11.61 10.84
CA CYS A 91 -9.27 -10.22 11.20
C CYS A 91 -10.78 -9.94 11.17
N ASP A 92 -11.48 -10.43 10.15
CA ASP A 92 -12.93 -10.26 10.00
C ASP A 92 -13.73 -10.96 11.12
N ALA A 93 -13.17 -12.01 11.72
CA ALA A 93 -13.78 -12.74 12.82
C ALA A 93 -13.59 -12.06 14.20
N LEU A 94 -12.81 -10.99 14.29
CA LEU A 94 -12.59 -10.29 15.56
C LEU A 94 -13.87 -9.59 16.05
N PRO A 95 -14.15 -9.62 17.36
CA PRO A 95 -15.17 -8.74 17.94
C PRO A 95 -14.85 -7.27 17.62
N GLY A 96 -15.82 -6.55 17.06
CA GLY A 96 -15.63 -5.15 16.64
C GLY A 96 -14.94 -4.97 15.28
N ALA A 97 -14.66 -6.04 14.53
CA ALA A 97 -14.06 -5.93 13.19
C ALA A 97 -14.88 -5.03 12.25
N ARG A 98 -16.21 -5.10 12.33
CA ARG A 98 -17.11 -4.23 11.56
C ARG A 98 -16.91 -2.75 11.89
N ASP A 99 -16.80 -2.40 13.18
CA ASP A 99 -16.63 -1.01 13.61
C ASP A 99 -15.24 -0.51 13.22
N ALA A 100 -14.21 -1.33 13.39
CA ALA A 100 -12.86 -1.03 12.92
C ALA A 100 -12.78 -0.80 11.40
N LEU A 101 -13.52 -1.60 10.62
CA LEU A 101 -13.65 -1.41 9.17
C LEU A 101 -14.40 -0.11 8.82
N ALA A 102 -15.45 0.23 9.57
CA ALA A 102 -16.17 1.49 9.38
C ALA A 102 -15.30 2.71 9.71
N ASP A 103 -14.55 2.66 10.81
CA ASP A 103 -13.60 3.70 11.19
C ASP A 103 -12.51 3.88 10.12
N ARG A 104 -11.98 2.78 9.59
CA ARG A 104 -10.99 2.82 8.50
C ARG A 104 -11.59 3.37 7.22
N LEU A 105 -12.83 3.01 6.88
CA LEU A 105 -13.55 3.58 5.74
C LEU A 105 -13.72 5.10 5.90
N ASP A 106 -14.08 5.59 7.08
CA ASP A 106 -14.21 7.02 7.34
C ASP A 106 -12.89 7.79 7.20
N VAL A 107 -11.76 7.16 7.54
CA VAL A 107 -10.42 7.71 7.26
C VAL A 107 -10.17 7.74 5.74
N MET A 108 -10.38 6.63 5.03
CA MET A 108 -10.17 6.57 3.57
C MET A 108 -11.05 7.56 2.80
N LEU A 109 -12.30 7.76 3.23
CA LEU A 109 -13.19 8.76 2.63
C LEU A 109 -12.71 10.20 2.89
N ARG A 110 -12.05 10.47 4.03
CA ARG A 110 -11.42 11.76 4.28
C ARG A 110 -10.20 11.98 3.39
N GLU A 111 -9.34 10.97 3.27
CA GLU A 111 -8.18 11.02 2.38
C GLU A 111 -8.60 11.21 0.91
N GLN A 112 -9.65 10.50 0.45
CA GLN A 112 -10.19 10.69 -0.90
C GLN A 112 -10.67 12.13 -1.14
N ARG A 113 -11.37 12.73 -0.16
CA ARG A 113 -11.79 14.14 -0.26
C ARG A 113 -10.60 15.07 -0.31
N TYR A 114 -9.60 14.85 0.53
CA TYR A 114 -8.38 15.65 0.54
C TYR A 114 -7.60 15.54 -0.78
N ALA A 115 -7.48 14.33 -1.35
CA ALA A 115 -6.88 14.11 -2.66
C ALA A 115 -7.63 14.87 -3.77
N ALA A 116 -8.97 14.81 -3.78
CA ALA A 116 -9.80 15.55 -4.74
C ALA A 116 -9.62 17.08 -4.61
N GLU A 117 -9.59 17.61 -3.38
CA GLU A 117 -9.34 19.03 -3.10
C GLU A 117 -7.94 19.47 -3.54
N ARG A 118 -6.92 18.64 -3.26
CA ARG A 118 -5.53 18.87 -3.68
C ARG A 118 -5.42 18.90 -5.20
N HIS A 119 -6.02 17.93 -5.89
CA HIS A 119 -6.06 17.87 -7.35
C HIS A 119 -6.74 19.13 -7.94
N ALA A 120 -7.90 19.52 -7.42
CA ALA A 120 -8.59 20.74 -7.85
C ALA A 120 -7.76 22.02 -7.61
N ARG A 121 -7.07 22.11 -6.48
CA ARG A 121 -6.16 23.23 -6.15
C ARG A 121 -4.98 23.30 -7.13
N LEU A 122 -4.32 22.18 -7.41
CA LEU A 122 -3.19 22.13 -8.34
C LEU A 122 -3.59 22.53 -9.76
N ARG A 123 -4.77 22.09 -10.25
CA ARG A 123 -5.32 22.53 -11.53
C ARG A 123 -5.56 24.04 -11.59
N ARG A 124 -6.05 24.64 -10.49
CA ARG A 124 -6.25 26.10 -10.41
C ARG A 124 -4.92 26.86 -10.44
N LEU A 125 -3.91 26.39 -9.71
CA LEU A 125 -2.58 27.01 -9.70
C LEU A 125 -1.91 26.97 -11.09
N LEU A 126 -2.04 25.84 -11.80
CA LEU A 126 -1.56 25.71 -13.18
C LEU A 126 -2.30 26.59 -14.20
N SER A 127 -3.50 27.08 -13.85
CA SER A 127 -4.28 27.99 -14.70
C SER A 127 -3.89 29.46 -14.50
N ALA A 128 -3.09 29.77 -13.46
CA ALA A 128 -2.57 31.10 -13.18
C ALA A 128 -1.21 31.33 -13.89
N PRO A 129 -0.80 32.58 -14.13
CA PRO A 129 0.54 32.88 -14.63
C PRO A 129 1.59 32.38 -13.63
N ALA A 130 2.49 31.52 -14.09
CA ALA A 130 3.61 30.97 -13.33
C ALA A 130 4.85 30.91 -14.22
N SER A 131 6.04 30.85 -13.62
CA SER A 131 7.26 30.56 -14.37
C SER A 131 7.22 29.13 -14.94
N ALA A 132 8.03 28.86 -15.96
CA ALA A 132 8.10 27.54 -16.59
C ALA A 132 8.49 26.44 -15.58
N GLU A 133 9.43 26.74 -14.69
CA GLU A 133 9.93 25.81 -13.66
C GLU A 133 8.87 25.50 -12.60
N GLU A 134 8.13 26.53 -12.14
CA GLU A 134 6.99 26.34 -11.21
C GLU A 134 5.86 25.53 -11.87
N ALA A 135 5.57 25.78 -13.15
CA ALA A 135 4.56 25.04 -13.88
C ALA A 135 4.95 23.56 -14.05
N ASP A 136 6.22 23.25 -14.27
CA ASP A 136 6.69 21.87 -14.39
C ASP A 136 6.65 21.11 -13.06
N ALA A 137 7.07 21.75 -11.96
CA ALA A 137 6.92 21.17 -10.62
C ALA A 137 5.44 20.88 -10.28
N LEU A 138 4.54 21.82 -10.58
CA LEU A 138 3.10 21.65 -10.36
C LEU A 138 2.48 20.56 -11.24
N ARG A 139 3.02 20.30 -12.44
CA ARG A 139 2.57 19.19 -13.31
C ARG A 139 2.94 17.83 -12.73
N VAL A 140 4.13 17.70 -12.15
CA VAL A 140 4.55 16.48 -11.44
C VAL A 140 3.64 16.24 -10.24
N ASP A 141 3.40 17.27 -9.42
CA ASP A 141 2.48 17.17 -8.28
C ASP A 141 1.04 16.84 -8.70
N LEU A 142 0.59 17.37 -9.85
CA LEU A 142 -0.74 17.09 -10.39
C LEU A 142 -0.88 15.65 -10.87
N ALA A 143 0.16 15.07 -11.51
CA ALA A 143 0.15 13.68 -11.92
C ALA A 143 -0.01 12.75 -10.71
N TRP A 144 0.73 13.01 -9.63
CA TRP A 144 0.56 12.28 -8.37
C TRP A 144 -0.82 12.47 -7.74
N ALA A 145 -1.31 13.71 -7.69
CA ALA A 145 -2.64 13.98 -7.14
C ALA A 145 -3.77 13.39 -7.99
N HIS A 146 -3.54 13.18 -9.29
CA HIS A 146 -4.49 12.45 -10.15
C HIS A 146 -4.50 10.97 -9.77
N ASP A 147 -3.35 10.33 -9.65
CA ASP A 147 -3.25 8.91 -9.28
C ASP A 147 -3.85 8.64 -7.89
N ASP A 148 -3.73 9.60 -6.95
CA ASP A 148 -4.35 9.51 -5.62
C ASP A 148 -5.88 9.64 -5.65
N HIS A 149 -6.41 10.34 -6.66
CA HIS A 149 -7.83 10.62 -6.79
C HIS A 149 -8.60 9.56 -7.57
N SER A 150 -7.98 8.99 -8.62
CA SER A 150 -8.60 8.03 -9.56
C SER A 150 -8.67 6.62 -9.01
#